data_AF-A0A7L4CBP2-F1
#
_entry.id   AF-A0A7L4CBP2-F1
#
_cell.length_a   1.000
_cell.length_b   1.000
_cell.length_c   1.000
_cell.angle_alpha   90.00
_cell.angle_beta   90.00
_cell.angle_gamma   90.00
#
_symmetry.space_group_name_H-M   'P 1'
#
loop_
_entity.id
_entity.type
_entity.pdbx_description
1 polymer ?
#
loop_
_entity_poly.entity_id
_entity_poly.type
_entity_poly.pdbx_seq_one_letter_code
_entity_poly.pdbx_strand_id
1 'polypeptide(L)'
;QAALTQPPSVSKNRGETVQITCSGLSSSSSVGWYQQKVPGSAPVTVIYKSNQRPSGIPSRFSGSKSGTTGTLTISGVQPEDEALYYCGGYDGS
;
A
#
# COMPACT_ATOMS: atom_id res chain seq x y z
N GLN A 1 14.81 -7.15 13.32
CA GLN A 1 13.88 -6.66 12.29
C GLN A 1 12.66 -6.10 13.01
N ALA A 2 12.40 -4.78 12.96
CA ALA A 2 11.17 -4.24 13.51
C ALA A 2 10.00 -4.77 12.66
N ALA A 3 8.98 -5.33 13.28
CA ALA A 3 7.78 -5.76 12.56
C ALA A 3 7.04 -4.52 12.05
N LEU A 4 6.68 -4.52 10.75
CA LEU A 4 5.85 -3.47 10.19
C LEU A 4 4.43 -3.62 10.72
N THR A 5 3.80 -2.51 11.08
CA THR A 5 2.43 -2.49 11.61
C THR A 5 1.48 -1.86 10.61
N GLN A 6 0.43 -2.59 10.26
CA GLN A 6 -0.69 -2.13 9.45
C GLN A 6 -1.99 -2.21 10.27
N PRO A 7 -3.03 -1.40 9.93
CA PRO A 7 -4.35 -1.61 10.50
C PRO A 7 -4.85 -3.03 10.15
N PRO A 8 -5.52 -3.74 11.08
CA PRO A 8 -5.96 -5.11 10.86
C PRO A 8 -7.00 -5.23 9.73
N SER A 9 -7.83 -4.19 9.58
CA SER A 9 -8.81 -4.08 8.51
C SER A 9 -9.21 -2.62 8.33
N VAL A 10 -9.55 -2.24 7.10
CA VAL A 10 -10.20 -0.98 6.78
C VAL A 10 -11.41 -1.26 5.91
N SER A 11 -12.49 -0.51 6.11
CA SER A 11 -13.70 -0.61 5.29
C SER A 11 -14.16 0.79 4.86
N LYS A 12 -14.57 0.91 3.60
CA LYS A 12 -15.04 2.13 2.97
C LYS A 12 -16.13 1.82 1.96
N ASN A 13 -17.03 2.79 1.78
CA ASN A 13 -18.06 2.69 0.76
C ASN A 13 -17.49 2.94 -0.64
N ARG A 14 -18.20 2.49 -1.67
CA ARG A 14 -17.86 2.77 -3.06
C ARG A 14 -17.79 4.28 -3.29
N GLY A 15 -16.76 4.72 -4.01
CA GLY A 15 -16.54 6.15 -4.30
C GLY A 15 -15.82 6.92 -3.19
N GLU A 16 -15.71 6.38 -1.97
CA GLU A 16 -14.94 7.01 -0.90
C GLU A 16 -13.42 6.87 -1.12
N THR A 17 -12.64 7.60 -0.33
CA THR A 17 -11.19 7.45 -0.27
C THR A 17 -10.81 6.62 0.95
N VAL A 18 -9.97 5.60 0.75
CA VAL A 18 -9.35 4.83 1.83
C VAL A 18 -7.87 5.17 1.95
N GLN A 19 -7.37 5.21 3.18
CA GLN A 19 -5.96 5.32 3.49
C GLN A 19 -5.53 4.11 4.33
N ILE A 20 -4.48 3.43 3.88
CA ILE A 20 -3.87 2.29 4.58
C ILE A 20 -2.48 2.73 5.01
N THR A 21 -2.18 2.62 6.31
CA THR A 21 -0.89 3.04 6.87
C THR A 21 0.01 1.84 7.15
N CYS A 22 1.31 2.06 7.07
CA CYS A 22 2.35 1.10 7.38
C CYS A 22 3.43 1.79 8.21
N SER A 23 3.50 1.48 9.51
CA SER A 23 4.44 2.08 10.45
C SER A 23 5.58 1.14 10.81
N GLY A 24 6.69 1.70 11.30
CA GLY A 24 7.88 0.93 11.68
C GLY A 24 8.90 0.74 10.55
N LEU A 25 8.74 1.50 9.46
CA LEU A 25 9.73 1.55 8.38
C LEU A 25 11.01 2.24 8.87
N SER A 26 12.16 1.90 8.29
CA SER A 26 13.37 2.69 8.46
C SER A 26 13.18 4.09 7.85
N SER A 27 13.78 5.12 8.45
CA SER A 27 13.73 6.49 7.92
C SER A 27 14.36 6.58 6.53
N SER A 28 15.41 5.79 6.26
CA SER A 28 16.13 5.74 4.98
C SER A 28 15.46 4.87 3.91
N SER A 29 14.49 4.02 4.27
CA SER A 29 13.90 3.07 3.32
C SER A 29 12.89 3.75 2.38
N SER A 30 12.61 3.11 1.25
CA SER A 30 11.36 3.33 0.53
C SER A 30 10.28 2.36 1.02
N VAL A 31 9.01 2.64 0.69
CA VAL A 31 7.89 1.71 0.93
C VAL A 31 7.32 1.22 -0.40
N GLY A 32 7.11 -0.10 -0.50
CA GLY A 32 6.32 -0.73 -1.55
C GLY A 32 4.97 -1.16 -1.02
N TRP A 33 3.96 -1.17 -1.88
CA TRP A 33 2.60 -1.62 -1.60
C TRP A 33 2.19 -2.70 -2.60
N TYR A 34 1.60 -3.76 -2.07
CA TYR A 34 1.23 -4.96 -2.83
C TYR A 34 -0.23 -5.32 -2.55
N GLN A 35 -0.97 -5.67 -3.60
CA GLN A 35 -2.36 -6.10 -3.54
C GLN A 35 -2.44 -7.60 -3.85
N GLN A 36 -3.07 -8.37 -2.98
CA GLN A 36 -3.39 -9.78 -3.20
C GLN A 36 -4.91 -9.95 -3.13
N LYS A 37 -5.54 -10.13 -4.30
CA LYS A 37 -7.00 -10.27 -4.39
C LYS A 37 -7.49 -11.66 -3.96
N VAL A 38 -6.70 -12.69 -4.27
CA VAL A 38 -7.05 -14.08 -3.96
C VAL A 38 -6.03 -14.62 -2.97
N PRO A 39 -6.44 -15.08 -1.78
CA PRO A 39 -5.53 -15.74 -0.84
C PRO A 39 -4.75 -16.87 -1.52
N GLY A 40 -3.41 -16.82 -1.42
CA GLY A 40 -2.52 -17.79 -2.07
C GLY A 40 -2.08 -17.43 -3.49
N SER A 41 -2.62 -16.38 -4.11
CA SER A 41 -2.10 -15.86 -5.39
C SER A 41 -0.83 -15.02 -5.19
N ALA A 42 -0.06 -14.82 -6.26
CA ALA A 42 1.02 -13.85 -6.23
C ALA A 42 0.47 -12.43 -5.98
N PRO A 43 1.06 -11.65 -5.04
CA PRO A 43 0.72 -10.23 -4.88
C PRO A 43 1.14 -9.41 -6.11
N VAL A 44 0.32 -8.42 -6.46
CA VAL A 44 0.61 -7.45 -7.52
C VAL A 44 1.13 -6.16 -6.89
N THR A 45 2.22 -5.61 -7.41
CA THR A 45 2.73 -4.31 -6.95
C THR A 45 1.81 -3.18 -7.40
N VAL A 46 1.30 -2.38 -6.46
CA VAL A 46 0.45 -1.22 -6.76
C VAL A 46 1.18 0.11 -6.62
N ILE A 47 2.14 0.20 -5.68
CA ILE A 47 3.05 1.33 -5.54
C ILE A 47 4.45 0.80 -5.20
N TYR A 48 5.49 1.39 -5.78
CA TYR A 48 6.88 1.12 -5.46
C TYR A 48 7.63 2.45 -5.23
N LYS A 49 8.82 2.39 -4.62
CA LYS A 49 9.63 3.58 -4.30
C LYS A 49 8.84 4.69 -3.61
N SER A 50 7.94 4.31 -2.70
CA SER A 50 7.04 5.16 -1.91
C SER A 50 5.92 5.87 -2.68
N ASN A 51 6.12 6.29 -3.92
CA ASN A 51 5.13 7.08 -4.67
C ASN A 51 5.01 6.74 -6.15
N GLN A 52 5.81 5.80 -6.66
CA GLN A 52 5.79 5.43 -8.07
C GLN A 52 4.74 4.33 -8.31
N ARG A 53 3.89 4.53 -9.31
CA ARG A 53 2.83 3.59 -9.67
C ARG A 53 3.22 2.86 -10.96
N PRO A 54 3.22 1.51 -10.99
CA PRO A 54 3.49 0.77 -12.21
C PRO A 54 2.47 1.07 -13.32
N SER A 55 2.88 0.88 -14.58
CA SER A 55 1.96 0.95 -15.72
C SER A 55 0.84 -0.08 -15.58
N GLY A 56 -0.39 0.31 -15.91
CA GLY A 56 -1.57 -0.58 -15.81
C GLY A 56 -2.25 -0.57 -14.44
N ILE A 57 -1.64 0.05 -13.42
CA ILE A 57 -2.32 0.29 -12.14
C ILE A 57 -3.15 1.59 -12.24
N PRO A 58 -4.44 1.58 -11.85
CA PRO A 58 -5.31 2.74 -11.97
C PRO A 58 -4.79 4.00 -11.26
N SER A 59 -5.06 5.17 -11.84
CA SER A 59 -4.59 6.46 -11.31
C SER A 59 -5.10 6.80 -9.90
N ARG A 60 -6.19 6.15 -9.48
CA ARG A 60 -6.74 6.24 -8.12
C ARG A 60 -5.81 5.76 -7.00
N PHE A 61 -4.84 4.89 -7.32
CA PHE A 61 -3.85 4.43 -6.34
C PHE A 61 -2.71 5.44 -6.24
N SER A 62 -2.37 5.87 -5.04
CA SER A 62 -1.20 6.73 -4.79
C SER A 62 -0.54 6.34 -3.48
N GLY A 63 0.78 6.55 -3.38
CA GLY A 63 1.53 6.28 -2.16
C GLY A 63 2.33 7.48 -1.70
N SER A 64 2.58 7.52 -0.40
CA SER A 64 3.48 8.47 0.22
C SER A 64 4.21 7.83 1.40
N LYS A 65 5.27 8.50 1.87
CA LYS A 65 5.98 8.16 3.10
C LYS A 65 6.34 9.43 3.85
N SER A 66 6.08 9.45 5.15
CA SER A 66 6.51 10.50 6.06
C SER A 66 7.22 9.86 7.26
N GLY A 67 8.49 10.21 7.48
CA GLY A 67 9.31 9.60 8.52
C GLY A 67 9.38 8.07 8.38
N THR A 68 8.81 7.38 9.37
CA THR A 68 8.77 5.91 9.47
C THR A 68 7.39 5.32 9.13
N THR A 69 6.49 6.12 8.54
CA THR A 69 5.14 5.71 8.17
C THR A 69 4.90 5.89 6.67
N GLY A 70 4.55 4.82 5.99
CA GLY A 70 4.04 4.83 4.61
C GLY A 70 2.51 4.89 4.59
N THR A 71 1.94 5.51 3.57
CA THR A 71 0.50 5.57 3.35
C THR A 71 0.17 5.20 1.91
N LEU A 72 -0.72 4.22 1.72
CA LEU A 72 -1.41 3.97 0.45
C LEU A 72 -2.76 4.68 0.49
N THR A 73 -3.04 5.47 -0.54
CA THR A 73 -4.34 6.11 -0.73
C THR A 73 -4.99 5.55 -1.98
N ILE A 74 -6.23 5.10 -1.86
CA ILE A 74 -7.07 4.67 -2.99
C ILE A 74 -8.28 5.59 -3.01
N SER A 75 -8.36 6.47 -4.02
CA SER A 75 -9.49 7.38 -4.20
C SER A 75 -10.59 6.75 -5.05
N GLY A 76 -11.85 6.99 -4.72
CA GLY A 76 -12.95 6.42 -5.51
C GLY A 76 -12.94 4.89 -5.48
N VAL A 77 -12.90 4.30 -4.29
CA VAL A 77 -12.83 2.84 -4.07
C VAL A 77 -13.91 2.12 -4.89
N GLN A 78 -13.50 1.04 -5.55
CA GLN A 78 -14.35 0.17 -6.36
C GLN A 78 -14.46 -1.23 -5.74
N PRO A 79 -15.47 -2.05 -6.10
CA PRO A 79 -15.58 -3.43 -5.61
C PRO A 79 -14.32 -4.27 -5.85
N GLU A 80 -13.63 -4.02 -6.95
CA GLU A 80 -12.44 -4.78 -7.35
C GLU A 80 -11.20 -4.42 -6.51
N ASP A 81 -11.29 -3.40 -5.65
CA ASP A 81 -10.24 -2.99 -4.72
C ASP A 81 -10.31 -3.76 -3.39
N GLU A 82 -11.32 -4.59 -3.17
CA GLU A 82 -11.38 -5.50 -2.01
C GLU A 82 -10.30 -6.58 -2.14
N ALA A 83 -9.31 -6.53 -1.25
CA ALA A 83 -8.12 -7.37 -1.29
C ALA A 83 -7.34 -7.30 0.02
N LEU A 84 -6.36 -8.20 0.18
CA LEU A 84 -5.30 -8.05 1.16
C LEU A 84 -4.25 -7.08 0.62
N TYR A 85 -3.88 -6.09 1.45
CA TYR A 85 -2.86 -5.11 1.12
C TYR A 85 -1.67 -5.27 2.06
N TYR A 86 -0.48 -5.35 1.49
CA TYR A 86 0.77 -5.51 2.23
C TYR A 86 1.70 -4.35 1.93
N CYS A 87 2.43 -3.89 2.95
CA CYS A 87 3.56 -3.00 2.78
C CYS A 87 4.89 -3.73 2.97
N GLY A 88 5.93 -3.21 2.33
CA GLY A 88 7.31 -3.65 2.57
C GLY A 88 8.28 -2.47 2.54
N GLY A 89 9.22 -2.44 3.47
CA GLY A 89 10.35 -1.51 3.45
C GLY A 89 11.46 -2.05 2.55
N TYR A 90 12.01 -1.20 1.68
CA TYR A 90 13.21 -1.52 0.90
C TYR A 90 14.30 -0.50 1.21
N ASP A 91 15.37 -0.97 1.84
CA ASP A 91 16.61 -0.23 2.02
C ASP A 91 17.47 -0.45 0.77
N GLY A 92 17.80 0.62 0.05
CA GLY A 92 18.76 0.55 -1.03
C GLY A 92 20.15 0.45 -0.44
N SER A 93 20.64 -0.78 -0.22
CA SER A 93 22.06 -1.05 0.03
C SER A 93 22.81 -1.10 -1.30
#